data_AF-A0A2H9RL66-F1
#
_entry.id   AF-A0A2H9RL66-F1
#
_cell.length_a   1.000
_cell.length_b   1.000
_cell.length_c   1.000
_cell.angle_alpha   90.00
_cell.angle_beta   90.00
_cell.angle_gamma   90.00
#
_symmetry.space_group_name_H-M   'P 1'
#
loop_
_entity.id
_entity.type
_entity.pdbx_description
1 polymer ?
#
loop_
_entity_poly.entity_id
_entity_poly.type
_entity_poly.pdbx_seq_one_letter_code
_entity_poly.pdbx_strand_id
1 'polypeptide(L)' 'MDSIDKMGITTIQLSDETKKKIASFGDKSESYDTILRRIYDLAVKEQIRHFLMSDEGYISIEEAIKELDKKWPRSK' A
#
# COMPACT_ATOMS: atom_id res chain seq x y z
N MET A 1 18.24 17.66 12.47
CA MET A 1 17.50 16.47 12.02
C MET A 1 16.33 16.98 11.22
N ASP A 2 16.25 16.52 9.98
CA ASP A 2 15.89 17.33 8.83
C ASP A 2 14.48 17.88 8.75
N SER A 3 14.44 19.02 8.06
CA SER A 3 13.33 19.84 7.60
C SER A 3 11.97 19.14 7.47
N ILE A 4 10.99 19.73 8.14
CA ILE A 4 9.56 19.51 7.90
C ILE A 4 9.25 19.98 6.46
N ASP A 5 9.06 18.98 5.60
CA ASP A 5 8.28 18.95 4.36
C ASP A 5 8.06 20.30 3.64
N LYS A 6 9.04 20.70 2.83
CA LYS A 6 8.87 21.77 1.85
C LYS A 6 8.21 21.14 0.62
N MET A 7 6.96 21.50 0.34
CA MET A 7 6.19 20.99 -0.81
C MET A 7 6.86 21.44 -2.11
N GLY A 8 7.83 20.65 -2.58
CA GLY A 8 8.62 20.92 -3.77
C GLY A 8 7.85 20.54 -5.03
N ILE A 9 7.88 21.39 -6.05
CA ILE A 9 7.35 21.05 -7.37
C ILE A 9 8.39 20.17 -8.05
N THR A 10 7.98 18.96 -8.40
CA THR A 10 8.81 18.00 -9.15
C THR A 10 8.13 17.64 -10.46
N THR A 11 8.91 17.34 -11.50
CA THR A 11 8.38 16.88 -12.79
C THR A 11 8.50 15.36 -12.87
N ILE A 12 7.41 14.71 -13.26
CA ILE A 12 7.37 13.29 -13.60
C ILE A 12 7.02 13.14 -15.07
N GLN A 13 7.61 12.15 -15.74
CA GLN A 13 7.25 11.83 -17.11
C GLN A 13 6.25 10.68 -17.14
N LEU A 14 5.20 10.82 -17.94
CA LEU A 14 4.11 9.86 -18.08
C LEU A 14 3.78 9.72 -19.56
N SER A 15 3.27 8.55 -19.97
CA SER A 15 2.67 8.41 -21.29
C SER A 15 1.39 9.22 -21.40
N ASP A 16 1.03 9.65 -22.62
CA ASP A 16 -0.21 10.38 -22.88
C ASP A 16 -1.45 9.59 -22.44
N GLU A 17 -1.41 8.27 -22.61
CA GLU A 17 -2.47 7.38 -22.17
C GLU A 17 -2.64 7.41 -20.64
N THR A 18 -1.53 7.30 -19.90
CA THR A 18 -1.55 7.35 -18.43
C THR A 18 -2.04 8.70 -17.94
N LYS A 19 -1.59 9.79 -18.56
CA LYS A 19 -2.04 11.15 -18.23
C LYS A 19 -3.55 11.32 -18.44
N LYS A 20 -4.11 10.75 -19.51
CA LYS A 20 -5.55 10.76 -19.78
C LYS A 20 -6.33 9.93 -18.76
N LYS A 21 -5.83 8.76 -18.39
CA LYS A 21 -6.43 7.92 -17.35
C LYS A 21 -6.47 8.65 -16.02
N ILE A 22 -5.35 9.26 -15.59
CA ILE A 22 -5.30 10.05 -14.36
C ILE A 22 -6.31 11.21 -14.43
N ALA A 23 -6.33 11.96 -15.54
CA ALA A 23 -7.28 13.07 -15.72
C ALA A 23 -8.75 12.64 -15.61
N SER A 24 -9.09 11.42 -16.06
CA SER A 24 -10.46 10.91 -15.98
C SER A 24 -10.98 10.66 -14.56
N PHE A 25 -10.07 10.60 -13.57
CA PHE A 25 -10.44 10.43 -12.17
C PHE A 25 -10.80 11.74 -11.45
N GLY A 26 -10.62 12.90 -12.08
CA GLY A 26 -10.89 14.21 -11.45
C GLY A 26 -11.80 15.10 -12.28
N ASP A 27 -12.23 16.20 -11.66
CA ASP A 27 -13.04 17.24 -12.31
C ASP A 27 -12.18 18.24 -13.08
N LYS A 28 -12.79 19.00 -14.00
CA LYS A 28 -12.06 19.98 -14.86
C LYS A 28 -11.24 21.02 -14.09
N SER A 29 -11.57 21.28 -12.82
CA SER A 29 -10.88 22.24 -11.96
C SER A 29 -9.92 21.60 -10.96
N GLU A 30 -9.82 20.27 -10.92
CA GLU A 30 -8.99 19.55 -9.96
C GLU A 30 -7.54 19.44 -10.45
N SER A 31 -6.57 19.62 -9.54
CA SER A 31 -5.16 19.50 -9.89
C SER A 31 -4.72 18.05 -9.98
N TYR A 32 -3.73 17.76 -10.83
CA TYR A 32 -3.14 16.42 -10.92
C TYR A 32 -2.54 15.94 -9.59
N ASP A 33 -1.96 16.84 -8.78
CA ASP A 33 -1.43 16.49 -7.45
C ASP A 33 -2.55 15.98 -6.53
N THR A 34 -3.69 16.67 -6.53
CA THR A 34 -4.88 16.28 -5.75
C THR A 34 -5.40 14.91 -6.18
N ILE A 35 -5.52 14.67 -7.50
CA ILE A 35 -5.98 13.39 -8.03
C ILE A 35 -5.01 12.27 -7.65
N LEU A 36 -3.70 12.50 -7.80
CA LEU A 36 -2.67 11.50 -7.48
C LEU A 36 -2.64 11.16 -5.99
N ARG A 37 -2.79 12.15 -5.10
CA ARG A 37 -2.90 11.91 -3.64
C ARG A 37 -4.12 11.06 -3.30
N ARG A 38 -5.28 11.36 -3.90
CA ARG A 38 -6.49 10.54 -3.69
C ARG A 38 -6.30 9.11 -4.18
N ILE A 39 -5.70 8.92 -5.35
CA ILE A 39 -5.38 7.58 -5.89
C ILE A 39 -4.43 6.85 -4.94
N TYR A 40 -3.40 7.52 -4.44
CA TYR A 40 -2.45 6.96 -3.49
C TYR A 40 -3.14 6.50 -2.19
N ASP A 41 -3.98 7.34 -1.59
CA ASP A 41 -4.69 7.00 -0.35
C ASP A 41 -5.61 5.79 -0.54
N LEU A 42 -6.26 5.66 -1.69
CA LEU A 42 -7.07 4.49 -2.04
C LEU A 42 -6.22 3.24 -2.22
N ALA A 43 -5.09 3.35 -2.92
CA ALA A 43 -4.16 2.25 -3.14
C ALA A 43 -3.58 1.73 -1.81
N VAL A 44 -3.23 2.62 -0.88
CA VAL A 44 -2.76 2.24 0.46
C VAL A 44 -3.84 1.48 1.23
N LYS A 45 -5.08 1.98 1.22
CA LYS A 45 -6.21 1.29 1.88
C LYS A 45 -6.45 -0.09 1.28
N GLU A 46 -6.37 -0.22 -0.04
CA GLU A 46 -6.60 -1.49 -0.72
C GLU A 46 -5.44 -2.48 -0.51
N GLN A 47 -4.20 -1.99 -0.47
CA GLN A 47 -3.05 -2.81 -0.11
C GLN A 47 -3.18 -3.35 1.33
N ILE A 48 -3.56 -2.50 2.27
CA ILE A 48 -3.79 -2.92 3.66
C ILE A 48 -4.95 -3.92 3.74
N ARG A 49 -6.04 -3.70 3.00
CA ARG A 49 -7.16 -4.65 2.92
C ARG A 49 -6.69 -6.00 2.43
N HIS A 50 -5.96 -6.07 1.32
CA HIS A 50 -5.42 -7.32 0.79
C HIS A 50 -4.47 -8.00 1.76
N PHE A 51 -3.61 -7.23 2.44
CA PHE A 51 -2.72 -7.80 3.45
C PHE A 51 -3.47 -8.40 4.63
N LEU A 52 -4.48 -7.69 5.16
CA LEU A 52 -5.24 -8.13 6.35
C LEU A 52 -6.27 -9.21 6.06
N MET A 53 -6.83 -9.24 4.85
CA MET A 53 -7.88 -10.17 4.42
C MET A 53 -7.33 -11.31 3.54
N SER A 54 -6.00 -11.46 3.48
CA SER A 54 -5.38 -12.58 2.77
C SER A 54 -5.61 -13.85 3.55
N ASP A 55 -6.28 -14.82 2.91
CA ASP A 55 -6.37 -16.18 3.42
C ASP A 55 -5.08 -17.00 3.20
N GLU A 56 -4.11 -16.39 2.53
CA GLU A 56 -2.82 -16.97 2.21
C GLU A 56 -1.75 -16.50 3.21
N GLY A 57 -0.88 -17.42 3.64
CA GLY A 57 0.30 -17.11 4.45
C GLY A 57 0.07 -17.10 5.97
N TYR A 58 -1.10 -17.49 6.46
CA TYR A 58 -1.32 -17.81 7.87
C TYR A 58 -1.34 -19.31 8.11
N ILE A 59 -1.13 -19.70 9.38
CA ILE A 59 -1.38 -21.04 9.90
C ILE A 59 -2.34 -20.92 11.08
N SER A 60 -3.10 -21.96 11.38
CA SER A 60 -3.92 -21.99 12.59
C SER A 60 -3.04 -21.90 13.85
N ILE A 61 -3.61 -21.45 14.97
CA ILE A 61 -2.89 -21.41 16.25
C ILE A 61 -2.41 -22.80 16.63
N GLU A 62 -3.21 -23.83 16.35
CA GLU A 62 -2.88 -25.24 16.58
C GLU A 62 -1.68 -25.68 15.74
N GLU A 63 -1.62 -25.29 14.47
CA GLU A 63 -0.46 -25.56 13.61
C GLU A 63 0.78 -24.78 14.06
N ALA A 64 0.61 -23.52 14.47
CA ALA A 64 1.71 -22.72 15.00
C ALA A 64 2.33 -23.33 16.26
N ILE A 65 1.51 -23.83 17.19
CA ILE A 65 1.98 -24.52 18.40
C ILE A 65 2.73 -25.81 18.01
N LYS A 66 2.18 -26.60 17.07
CA LYS A 66 2.85 -27.82 16.59
C LYS A 66 4.20 -27.54 15.93
N GLU A 67 4.29 -26.51 15.11
CA GLU A 67 5.56 -26.11 14.48
C GLU A 67 6.58 -25.61 15.51
N LEU A 68 6.13 -24.83 16.49
CA LEU A 68 6.97 -24.36 17.59
C LEU A 68 7.56 -25.53 18.37
N ASP A 69 6.73 -26.48 18.80
CA ASP A 69 7.17 -27.66 19.56
C ASP A 69 8.10 -28.57 18.76
N LYS A 70 7.89 -28.66 17.43
CA LYS A 70 8.78 -29.40 16.52
C LYS A 70 10.14 -28.72 16.37
N LYS A 71 10.16 -27.40 16.24
CA LYS A 71 11.37 -26.61 15.96
C LYS A 71 12.19 -26.35 17.22
N TRP A 72 11.53 -26.17 18.36
CA TRP A 72 12.14 -25.99 19.67
C TRP A 72 11.49 -26.92 20.69
N PRO A 73 11.84 -28.22 20.67
CA PRO A 73 11.36 -29.15 21.67
C PRO A 73 11.84 -28.69 23.04
N ARG A 74 10.90 -28.46 23.96
CA ARG A 74 11.23 -28.04 25.33
C ARG A 74 12.06 -29.16 25.98
N SER A 75 13.20 -28.79 26.56
CA SER A 75 13.99 -29.71 27.38
C SER A 75 13.10 -30.30 28.48
N LYS A 76 13.24 -31.60 28.72
CA LYS A 76 12.67 -32.28 29.89
C LYS A 76 13.18 -31.66 31.18
#